data_AF-A0A959Y353-F1
#
_entry.id   AF-A0A959Y353-F1
#
_cell.length_a   1.000
_cell.length_b   1.000
_cell.length_c   1.000
_cell.angle_alpha   90.00
_cell.angle_beta   90.00
_cell.angle_gamma   90.00
#
_symmetry.space_group_name_H-M   'P 1'
#
loop_
_entity.id
_entity.type
_entity.pdbx_description
1 polymer ?
#
loop_
_entity_poly.entity_id
_entity_poly.type
_entity_poly.pdbx_seq_one_letter_code
_entity_poly.pdbx_strand_id
1 'polypeptide(L)'
;IRNADPDRTLITVHFYSPPISDLTGLKILDPATGTIAVLNEKAKSASFKEPREHFSEVQEGVFRYLPFEKKPGAPSHHIHPIVPKPSPERILELIMGYYDEQAHVYDRFDLDHPTRKPYTEKINDLVAEAYAARPELERVLALACGTGRRAWSIRKGLGRPYGITGVDISGAM
;
A
#
# COMPACT_ATOMS: atom_id res chain seq x y z
N ILE A 1 12.06 -13.56 -5.90
CA ILE A 1 12.40 -12.17 -6.26
C ILE A 1 11.84 -11.94 -7.66
N ARG A 2 10.98 -10.94 -7.86
CA ARG A 2 10.37 -10.67 -9.17
C ARG A 2 11.26 -9.72 -9.94
N ASN A 3 11.52 -10.01 -11.22
CA ASN A 3 12.25 -9.09 -12.07
C ASN A 3 11.37 -7.86 -12.35
N ALA A 4 11.85 -6.69 -11.96
CA ALA A 4 11.14 -5.42 -12.14
C ALA A 4 11.32 -4.86 -13.56
N ASP A 5 12.31 -5.35 -14.30
CA ASP A 5 12.63 -4.92 -15.65
C ASP A 5 12.70 -6.15 -16.58
N PRO A 6 11.71 -6.38 -17.46
CA PRO A 6 11.69 -7.55 -18.33
C PRO A 6 12.84 -7.57 -19.34
N ASP A 7 13.44 -6.42 -19.63
CA ASP A 7 14.47 -6.25 -20.66
C ASP A 7 15.90 -6.35 -20.08
N ARG A 8 16.04 -6.46 -18.76
CA ARG A 8 17.32 -6.62 -18.08
C ARG A 8 17.36 -7.88 -17.23
N THR A 9 18.49 -8.57 -17.24
CA THR A 9 18.69 -9.75 -16.39
C THR A 9 18.76 -9.32 -14.92
N LEU A 10 17.79 -9.77 -14.13
CA LEU A 10 17.87 -9.69 -12.68
C LEU A 10 18.91 -10.69 -12.15
N ILE A 11 19.94 -10.17 -11.47
CA ILE A 11 20.92 -10.98 -10.74
C ILE A 11 20.65 -10.81 -9.25
N THR A 12 20.49 -11.92 -8.51
CA THR A 12 20.30 -11.91 -7.06
C THR A 12 21.33 -12.81 -6.40
N VAL A 13 22.03 -12.30 -5.39
CA VAL A 13 22.99 -13.08 -4.60
C VAL A 13 22.39 -13.33 -3.22
N HIS A 14 22.41 -14.59 -2.78
CA HIS A 14 21.91 -15.00 -1.47
C HIS A 14 23.10 -15.52 -0.65
N PHE A 15 23.30 -14.94 0.52
CA PHE A 15 24.37 -15.35 1.44
C PHE A 15 23.76 -16.14 2.59
N TYR A 16 24.34 -17.31 2.88
CA TYR A 16 23.87 -18.20 3.95
C TYR A 16 24.98 -18.41 4.98
N SER A 17 24.61 -18.36 6.26
CA SER A 17 25.50 -18.70 7.37
C SER A 17 24.74 -19.61 8.35
N PRO A 18 25.18 -20.86 8.58
CA PRO A 18 26.35 -21.50 7.96
C PRO A 18 26.18 -21.68 6.44
N PRO A 19 27.29 -21.88 5.69
CA PRO A 19 27.21 -22.17 4.27
C PRO A 19 26.43 -23.46 4.03
N ILE A 20 25.54 -23.44 3.04
CA ILE A 20 24.83 -24.65 2.59
C ILE A 20 25.79 -25.49 1.75
N SER A 21 25.96 -26.77 2.11
CA SER A 21 26.82 -27.71 1.37
C SER A 21 26.20 -28.13 0.03
N ASP A 22 24.88 -28.21 -0.01
CA ASP A 22 24.05 -28.63 -1.14
C ASP A 22 22.60 -28.16 -0.91
N LEU A 23 21.69 -28.51 -1.80
CA LEU A 23 20.28 -28.11 -1.74
C LEU A 23 19.37 -29.17 -1.11
N THR A 24 19.92 -30.20 -0.46
CA THR A 24 19.12 -31.30 0.09
C THR A 24 18.10 -30.79 1.09
N GLY A 25 16.84 -31.23 0.92
CA GLY A 25 15.74 -30.84 1.79
C GLY A 25 15.14 -29.47 1.48
N LEU A 26 15.73 -28.69 0.56
CA LEU A 26 15.15 -27.42 0.13
C LEU A 26 13.82 -27.65 -0.59
N LYS A 27 12.76 -27.05 -0.06
CA LYS A 27 11.42 -27.10 -0.65
C LYS A 27 11.21 -25.93 -1.61
N ILE A 28 10.83 -26.23 -2.84
CA ILE A 28 10.40 -25.25 -3.83
C ILE A 28 8.91 -25.42 -4.14
N LEU A 29 8.24 -24.31 -4.42
CA LEU A 29 6.79 -24.27 -4.63
C LEU A 29 6.47 -23.62 -5.98
N ASP A 30 5.61 -24.26 -6.76
CA ASP A 30 5.01 -23.69 -7.97
C ASP A 30 3.57 -23.24 -7.67
N PRO A 31 3.31 -21.93 -7.54
CA PRO A 31 1.98 -21.42 -7.24
C PRO A 31 0.98 -21.59 -8.39
N ALA A 32 1.44 -21.80 -9.64
CA ALA A 32 0.56 -21.98 -10.80
C ALA A 32 -0.07 -23.37 -10.81
N THR A 33 0.71 -24.40 -10.47
CA THR A 33 0.26 -25.80 -10.46
C THR A 33 -0.11 -26.31 -9.07
N GLY A 34 0.28 -25.60 -8.00
CA GLY A 34 0.14 -26.08 -6.64
C GLY A 34 1.13 -27.19 -6.29
N THR A 35 2.26 -27.25 -7.00
CA THR A 35 3.27 -28.30 -6.82
C THR A 35 4.29 -27.92 -5.76
N ILE A 36 4.59 -28.86 -4.85
CA ILE A 36 5.72 -28.78 -3.92
C ILE A 36 6.73 -29.84 -4.34
N ALA A 37 8.01 -29.46 -4.43
CA ALA A 37 9.10 -30.41 -4.65
C ALA A 37 10.21 -30.20 -3.62
N VAL A 38 10.88 -31.30 -3.25
CA VAL A 38 12.00 -31.33 -2.31
C VAL A 38 13.25 -31.75 -3.07
N LEU A 39 14.29 -30.92 -3.00
CA LEU A 39 15.56 -31.17 -3.67
C LEU A 39 16.42 -32.17 -2.89
N ASN A 40 17.32 -32.84 -3.60
CA ASN A 40 18.34 -33.73 -3.04
C ASN A 40 19.75 -33.21 -3.38
N GLU A 41 20.76 -34.00 -3.02
CA GLU A 41 22.18 -33.63 -3.14
C GLU A 41 22.67 -33.45 -4.58
N LYS A 42 21.92 -33.93 -5.58
CA LYS A 42 22.26 -33.79 -7.00
C LYS A 42 21.81 -32.47 -7.61
N ALA A 43 20.88 -31.76 -6.95
CA ALA A 43 20.34 -30.50 -7.44
C ALA A 43 21.42 -29.41 -7.47
N LYS A 44 21.56 -28.75 -8.62
CA LYS A 44 22.52 -27.64 -8.79
C LYS A 44 21.90 -26.27 -8.57
N SER A 45 20.57 -26.17 -8.65
CA SER A 45 19.83 -24.94 -8.46
C SER A 45 18.45 -25.19 -7.83
N ALA A 46 17.89 -24.14 -7.22
CA ALA A 46 16.53 -24.17 -6.67
C ALA A 46 15.49 -23.94 -7.79
N SER A 47 15.32 -24.92 -8.67
CA SER A 47 14.48 -24.80 -9.88
C SER A 47 13.72 -26.07 -10.22
N PHE A 48 12.46 -25.91 -10.67
CA PHE A 48 11.69 -27.00 -11.30
C PHE A 48 12.23 -27.41 -12.68
N LYS A 49 13.24 -26.71 -13.22
CA LYS A 49 13.92 -27.09 -14.47
C LYS A 49 15.00 -28.17 -14.28
N GLU A 50 15.31 -28.54 -13.05
CA GLU A 50 16.24 -29.63 -12.76
C GLU A 50 15.66 -30.98 -13.24
N PRO A 51 16.50 -31.98 -13.59
CA PRO A 51 16.08 -33.35 -13.85
C PRO A 51 15.29 -34.00 -12.70
N ARG A 52 14.38 -34.94 -13.01
CA ARG A 52 13.53 -35.60 -12.00
C ARG A 52 14.33 -36.30 -10.88
N GLU A 53 15.51 -36.82 -11.21
CA GLU A 53 16.42 -37.48 -10.26
C GLU A 53 17.06 -36.52 -9.24
N HIS A 54 16.94 -35.20 -9.43
CA HIS A 54 17.41 -34.18 -8.48
C HIS A 54 16.37 -33.84 -7.40
N PHE A 55 15.22 -34.52 -7.42
CA PHE A 55 14.16 -34.35 -6.43
C PHE A 55 13.97 -35.63 -5.61
N SER A 56 14.05 -35.51 -4.29
CA SER A 56 13.68 -36.57 -3.37
C SER A 56 12.16 -36.77 -3.32
N GLU A 57 11.39 -35.71 -3.54
CA GLU A 57 9.92 -35.74 -3.48
C GLU A 57 9.31 -34.70 -4.42
N VAL A 58 8.18 -35.06 -5.06
CA VAL A 58 7.35 -34.14 -5.85
C VAL A 58 5.89 -34.46 -5.56
N GLN A 59 5.13 -33.46 -5.09
CA GLN A 59 3.71 -33.56 -4.84
C GLN A 59 2.97 -32.48 -5.64
N GLU A 60 2.09 -32.87 -6.54
CA GLU A 60 1.34 -31.96 -7.41
C GLU A 60 -0.05 -31.63 -6.83
N GLY A 61 -0.52 -30.40 -7.03
CA GLY A 61 -1.88 -29.99 -6.64
C GLY A 61 -2.15 -29.99 -5.14
N VAL A 62 -1.12 -29.95 -4.29
CA VAL A 62 -1.25 -30.06 -2.82
C VAL A 62 -1.52 -28.74 -2.12
N PHE A 63 -1.43 -27.62 -2.84
CA PHE A 63 -1.86 -26.33 -2.33
C PHE A 63 -2.46 -25.47 -3.44
N ARG A 64 -3.16 -24.41 -3.03
CA ARG A 64 -3.62 -23.36 -3.92
C ARG A 64 -3.02 -22.03 -3.47
N TYR A 65 -2.33 -21.34 -4.37
CA TYR A 65 -1.91 -19.97 -4.12
C TYR A 65 -3.15 -19.06 -4.02
N LEU A 66 -3.28 -18.38 -2.88
CA LEU A 66 -4.28 -17.34 -2.68
C LEU A 66 -3.56 -15.99 -2.77
N PRO A 67 -3.78 -15.22 -3.85
CA PRO A 67 -3.29 -13.86 -3.94
C PRO A 67 -3.76 -13.07 -2.73
N PHE A 68 -2.89 -12.21 -2.22
CA PHE A 68 -3.13 -11.50 -0.98
C PHE A 68 -4.34 -10.56 -1.07
N GLU A 69 -4.59 -9.99 -2.25
CA GLU A 69 -5.72 -9.10 -2.56
C GLU A 69 -7.07 -9.82 -2.41
N LYS A 70 -7.07 -11.16 -2.49
CA LYS A 70 -8.25 -12.00 -2.33
C LYS A 70 -8.41 -12.54 -0.90
N LYS A 71 -7.53 -12.13 0.03
CA LYS A 71 -7.59 -12.57 1.43
C LYS A 71 -8.64 -11.74 2.19
N PRO A 72 -9.62 -12.37 2.87
CA PRO A 72 -10.53 -11.66 3.75
C PRO A 72 -9.77 -10.91 4.85
N GLY A 73 -10.02 -9.61 4.99
CA GLY A 73 -9.30 -8.75 5.94
C GLY A 73 -7.88 -8.39 5.51
N ALA A 74 -7.54 -8.51 4.23
CA ALA A 74 -6.28 -8.01 3.71
C ALA A 74 -6.13 -6.50 4.00
N PRO A 75 -4.95 -6.03 4.47
CA PRO A 75 -4.69 -4.61 4.60
C PRO A 75 -4.90 -3.90 3.26
N SER A 76 -5.54 -2.73 3.32
CA SER A 76 -5.87 -1.91 2.15
C SER A 76 -4.66 -1.22 1.51
N HIS A 77 -3.46 -1.37 2.09
CA HIS A 77 -2.24 -0.69 1.66
C HIS A 77 -1.08 -1.67 1.61
N HIS A 78 -0.30 -1.58 0.54
CA HIS A 78 0.91 -2.38 0.32
C HIS A 78 2.13 -1.47 0.23
N ILE A 79 3.20 -1.82 0.94
CA ILE A 79 4.49 -1.15 0.79
C ILE A 79 5.23 -1.80 -0.38
N HIS A 80 5.25 -1.11 -1.52
CA HIS A 80 6.08 -1.49 -2.66
C HIS A 80 7.35 -0.63 -2.67
N PRO A 81 8.53 -1.18 -2.33
CA PRO A 81 9.76 -0.44 -2.48
C PRO A 81 10.04 -0.23 -3.97
N ILE A 82 9.99 1.03 -4.42
CA ILE A 82 10.45 1.40 -5.75
C ILE A 82 11.97 1.52 -5.70
N VAL A 83 12.66 0.68 -6.48
CA VAL A 83 14.12 0.63 -6.54
C VAL A 83 14.58 0.79 -8.00
N PRO A 84 15.45 1.78 -8.31
CA PRO A 84 16.04 2.75 -7.38
C PRO A 84 14.99 3.71 -6.80
N LYS A 85 15.30 4.31 -5.64
CA LYS A 85 14.43 5.32 -5.03
C LYS A 85 14.19 6.45 -6.04
N PRO A 86 12.92 6.83 -6.32
CA PRO A 86 12.64 7.93 -7.25
C PRO A 86 13.21 9.27 -6.75
N SER A 87 13.37 10.22 -7.67
CA SER A 87 13.76 11.58 -7.30
C SER A 87 12.68 12.25 -6.43
N PRO A 88 13.01 13.30 -5.66
CA PRO A 88 12.02 14.05 -4.87
C PRO A 88 10.84 14.56 -5.71
N GLU A 89 11.11 15.04 -6.92
CA GLU A 89 10.09 15.56 -7.85
C GLU A 89 9.16 14.43 -8.28
N ARG A 90 9.73 13.26 -8.61
CA ARG A 90 8.93 12.09 -8.98
C ARG A 90 8.10 11.57 -7.81
N ILE A 91 8.61 11.62 -6.59
CA ILE A 91 7.84 11.27 -5.39
C ILE A 91 6.63 12.21 -5.24
N LEU A 92 6.83 13.51 -5.47
CA LEU A 92 5.78 14.51 -5.40
C LEU A 92 4.67 14.21 -6.42
N GLU A 93 5.04 13.96 -7.68
CA GLU A 93 4.12 13.58 -8.75
C GLU A 93 3.32 12.31 -8.42
N LEU A 94 3.98 11.29 -7.84
CA LEU A 94 3.32 10.05 -7.44
C LEU A 94 2.30 10.28 -6.32
N ILE A 95 2.62 11.14 -5.35
CA ILE A 95 1.70 11.51 -4.27
C ILE A 95 0.52 12.31 -4.84
N MET A 96 0.77 13.26 -5.73
CA MET A 96 -0.28 14.03 -6.41
C MET A 96 -1.22 13.11 -7.20
N GLY A 97 -0.67 12.24 -8.05
CA GLY A 97 -1.46 11.31 -8.84
C GLY A 97 -2.30 10.36 -7.99
N TYR A 98 -1.75 9.87 -6.88
CA TYR A 98 -2.52 9.08 -5.92
C TYR A 98 -3.73 9.85 -5.38
N TYR A 99 -3.53 11.08 -4.88
CA TYR A 99 -4.65 11.85 -4.34
C TYR A 99 -5.63 12.32 -5.42
N ASP A 100 -5.15 12.63 -6.64
CA ASP A 100 -6.02 12.95 -7.77
C ASP A 100 -6.97 11.77 -8.09
N GLU A 101 -6.44 10.55 -8.13
CA GLU A 101 -7.25 9.34 -8.33
C GLU A 101 -8.26 9.11 -7.20
N GLN A 102 -7.86 9.38 -5.96
CA GLN A 102 -8.73 9.18 -4.79
C GLN A 102 -9.80 10.27 -4.65
N ALA A 103 -9.60 11.47 -5.21
CA ALA A 103 -10.45 12.64 -4.94
C ALA A 103 -11.95 12.36 -5.16
N HIS A 104 -12.29 11.65 -6.25
CA HIS A 104 -13.67 11.34 -6.61
C HIS A 104 -14.39 10.37 -5.65
N VAL A 105 -13.65 9.59 -4.87
CA VAL A 105 -14.21 8.60 -3.93
C VAL A 105 -13.92 8.94 -2.48
N TYR A 106 -13.10 9.97 -2.22
CA TYR A 106 -12.55 10.29 -0.92
C TYR A 106 -13.66 10.58 0.11
N ASP A 107 -14.58 11.47 -0.23
CA ASP A 107 -15.68 11.85 0.66
C ASP A 107 -16.61 10.66 0.95
N ARG A 108 -16.93 9.86 -0.07
CA ARG A 108 -17.74 8.64 0.11
C ARG A 108 -17.06 7.67 1.07
N PHE A 109 -15.76 7.42 0.87
CA PHE A 109 -15.00 6.52 1.73
C PHE A 109 -14.99 6.98 3.19
N ASP A 110 -14.80 8.28 3.42
CA ASP A 110 -14.82 8.85 4.77
C ASP A 110 -16.21 8.78 5.43
N LEU A 111 -17.29 8.99 4.67
CA LEU A 111 -18.66 9.02 5.17
C LEU A 111 -19.27 7.62 5.38
N ASP A 112 -18.90 6.65 4.54
CA ASP A 112 -19.46 5.29 4.58
C ASP A 112 -18.71 4.39 5.55
N HIS A 113 -17.47 4.74 5.92
CA HIS A 113 -16.66 3.90 6.79
C HIS A 113 -17.07 4.05 8.27
N PRO A 114 -17.43 2.95 8.97
CA PRO A 114 -18.12 2.97 10.25
C PRO A 114 -17.34 3.65 11.39
N THR A 115 -16.02 3.68 11.29
CA THR A 115 -15.16 4.35 12.29
C THR A 115 -14.63 5.71 11.84
N ARG A 116 -14.53 5.99 10.53
CA ARG A 116 -13.90 7.23 10.05
C ARG A 116 -14.84 8.41 10.17
N LYS A 117 -16.12 8.21 9.83
CA LYS A 117 -17.15 9.24 9.97
C LYS A 117 -17.22 9.77 11.41
N PRO A 118 -17.49 8.96 12.44
CA PRO A 118 -17.59 9.47 13.81
C PRO A 118 -16.28 10.09 14.31
N TYR A 119 -15.13 9.53 13.89
CA TYR A 119 -13.82 10.12 14.21
C TYR A 119 -13.67 11.52 13.62
N THR A 120 -13.89 11.68 12.31
CA THR A 120 -13.71 12.97 11.64
C THR A 120 -14.74 14.01 12.09
N GLU A 121 -15.98 13.60 12.36
CA GLU A 121 -17.02 14.46 12.93
C GLU A 121 -16.60 14.96 14.32
N LYS A 122 -16.14 14.07 15.21
CA LYS A 122 -15.70 14.50 16.54
C LYS A 122 -14.51 15.47 16.49
N ILE A 123 -13.56 15.26 15.58
CA ILE A 123 -12.46 16.22 15.39
C ILE A 123 -12.99 17.56 14.87
N ASN A 124 -13.94 17.55 13.93
CA ASN A 124 -14.54 18.79 13.42
C ASN A 124 -15.23 19.58 14.54
N ASP A 125 -15.94 18.91 15.45
CA ASP A 125 -16.59 19.55 16.60
C ASP A 125 -15.57 20.22 17.53
N LEU A 126 -14.48 19.54 17.86
CA LEU A 126 -13.42 20.10 18.71
C LEU A 126 -12.76 21.34 18.08
N VAL A 127 -12.54 21.32 16.76
CA VAL A 127 -12.04 22.49 16.03
C VAL A 127 -13.09 23.61 16.02
N ALA A 128 -14.37 23.26 15.88
CA ALA A 128 -15.45 24.23 15.89
C ALA A 128 -15.58 24.94 17.25
N GLU A 129 -15.47 24.20 18.35
CA GLU A 129 -15.44 24.74 19.72
C GLU A 129 -14.25 25.70 19.90
N ALA A 130 -13.05 25.31 19.45
CA ALA A 130 -11.86 26.15 19.51
C ALA A 130 -12.01 27.44 18.68
N TYR A 131 -12.70 27.36 17.55
CA TYR A 131 -13.03 28.54 16.75
C TYR A 131 -14.10 29.39 17.43
N ALA A 132 -15.14 28.80 18.02
CA ALA A 132 -16.21 29.55 18.69
C ALA A 132 -15.68 30.40 19.86
N ALA A 133 -14.63 29.93 20.54
CA ALA A 133 -13.90 30.69 21.56
C ALA A 133 -13.12 31.92 21.02
N ARG A 134 -13.08 32.12 19.70
CA ARG A 134 -12.37 33.20 19.00
C ARG A 134 -13.35 34.05 18.18
N PRO A 135 -14.13 34.95 18.81
CA PRO A 135 -15.10 35.79 18.10
C PRO A 135 -14.48 36.63 16.98
N GLU A 136 -13.19 36.98 17.09
CA GLU A 136 -12.38 37.75 16.14
C GLU A 136 -11.85 36.95 14.94
N LEU A 137 -12.13 35.64 14.85
CA LEU A 137 -11.67 34.81 13.74
C LEU A 137 -12.33 35.26 12.41
N GLU A 138 -11.53 35.86 11.54
CA GLU A 138 -11.99 36.29 10.20
C GLU A 138 -11.60 35.31 9.08
N ARG A 139 -10.46 34.63 9.21
CA ARG A 139 -9.87 33.81 8.13
C ARG A 139 -9.14 32.59 8.67
N VAL A 140 -9.21 31.49 7.92
CA VAL A 140 -8.54 30.21 8.19
C VAL A 140 -7.80 29.75 6.94
N LEU A 141 -6.55 29.30 7.12
CA LEU A 141 -5.79 28.56 6.14
C LEU A 141 -5.92 27.05 6.45
N ALA A 142 -6.54 26.30 5.54
CA ALA A 142 -6.67 24.85 5.63
C ALA A 142 -5.58 24.19 4.78
N LEU A 143 -4.54 23.67 5.43
CA LEU A 143 -3.44 22.97 4.78
C LEU A 143 -3.78 21.49 4.58
N ALA A 144 -3.41 20.93 3.43
CA ALA A 144 -3.78 19.57 3.02
C ALA A 144 -5.29 19.35 3.19
N CYS A 145 -6.08 20.27 2.61
CA CYS A 145 -7.50 20.33 2.87
C CYS A 145 -8.31 19.19 2.21
N GLY A 146 -7.68 18.39 1.35
CA GLY A 146 -8.35 17.45 0.47
C GLY A 146 -9.46 18.17 -0.29
N THR A 147 -10.62 17.52 -0.39
CA THR A 147 -11.86 18.03 -1.00
C THR A 147 -12.42 19.33 -0.39
N GLY A 148 -11.79 19.86 0.65
CA GLY A 148 -12.27 21.02 1.42
C GLY A 148 -13.51 20.74 2.27
N ARG A 149 -14.12 19.54 2.16
CA ARG A 149 -15.36 19.15 2.85
C ARG A 149 -15.30 19.45 4.34
N ARG A 150 -14.23 19.05 5.03
CA ARG A 150 -14.11 19.22 6.48
C ARG A 150 -14.04 20.69 6.88
N ALA A 151 -13.24 21.49 6.18
CA ALA A 151 -13.15 22.94 6.43
C ALA A 151 -14.52 23.61 6.23
N TRP A 152 -15.26 23.20 5.20
CA TRP A 152 -16.63 23.65 4.96
C TRP A 152 -17.60 23.20 6.04
N SER A 153 -17.57 21.93 6.45
CA SER A 153 -18.42 21.37 7.52
C SER A 153 -18.23 22.09 8.84
N ILE A 154 -16.98 22.41 9.22
CA ILE A 154 -16.67 23.15 10.44
C ILE A 154 -17.30 24.55 10.36
N ARG A 155 -17.06 25.30 9.29
CA ARG A 155 -17.67 26.63 9.10
C ARG A 155 -19.20 26.59 9.17
N LYS A 156 -19.81 25.60 8.50
CA LYS A 156 -21.26 25.40 8.54
C LYS A 156 -21.76 25.12 9.96
N GLY A 157 -21.04 24.29 10.72
CA GLY A 157 -21.36 23.94 12.11
C GLY A 157 -21.30 25.14 13.07
N LEU A 158 -20.35 26.06 12.89
CA LEU A 158 -20.29 27.30 13.68
C LEU A 158 -21.41 28.29 13.36
N GLY A 159 -22.02 28.22 12.17
CA GLY A 159 -23.08 29.14 11.76
C GLY A 159 -22.66 30.61 11.57
N ARG A 160 -21.35 30.90 11.50
CA ARG A 160 -20.82 32.27 11.29
C ARG A 160 -19.93 32.38 10.06
N PRO A 161 -19.90 33.54 9.38
CA PRO A 161 -19.03 33.75 8.23
C PRO A 161 -17.58 33.97 8.67
N TYR A 162 -16.66 33.17 8.12
CA TYR A 162 -15.22 33.46 8.07
C TYR A 162 -14.66 32.94 6.75
N GLY A 163 -13.59 33.56 6.27
CA GLY A 163 -12.91 33.16 5.03
C GLY A 163 -12.13 31.86 5.21
N ILE A 164 -12.19 30.98 4.21
CA ILE A 164 -11.37 29.76 4.16
C ILE A 164 -10.49 29.86 2.92
N THR A 165 -9.18 29.67 3.10
CA THR A 165 -8.24 29.40 2.01
C THR A 165 -7.78 27.96 2.15
N GLY A 166 -8.15 27.11 1.18
CA GLY A 166 -7.68 25.73 1.12
C GLY A 166 -6.42 25.64 0.28
N VAL A 167 -5.46 24.83 0.73
CA VAL A 167 -4.27 24.48 -0.04
C VAL A 167 -4.11 22.97 0.02
N ASP A 168 -4.09 22.34 -1.15
CA ASP A 168 -3.74 20.94 -1.30
C ASP A 168 -2.68 20.77 -2.38
N ILE A 169 -1.98 19.64 -2.33
CA ILE A 169 -0.97 19.29 -3.32
C ILE A 169 -1.63 18.70 -4.59
N SER A 170 -2.77 18.03 -4.41
CA SER A 170 -3.58 17.49 -5.50
C SER A 170 -4.47 18.60 -6.05
N GLY A 171 -4.51 18.73 -7.38
CA GLY A 171 -5.37 19.71 -8.03
C GLY A 171 -6.83 19.25 -8.16
N ALA A 172 -7.09 17.95 -8.03
CA ALA A 172 -8.44 17.38 -8.10
C ALA A 172 -9.16 17.30 -6.73
N MET A 173 -8.42 17.51 -5.64
CA MET A 173 -8.94 17.72 -4.28
C MET A 173 -9.49 19.14 -4.13
#